data_AF-A0A518DRR8-F1
#
_entry.id   AF-A0A518DRR8-F1
#
_cell.length_a   1.000
_cell.length_b   1.000
_cell.length_c   1.000
_cell.angle_alpha   90.00
_cell.angle_beta   90.00
_cell.angle_gamma   90.00
#
_symmetry.space_group_name_H-M   'P 1'
#
loop_
_entity.id
_entity.type
_entity.pdbx_description
1 polymer ?
#
loop_
_entity_poly.entity_id
_entity_poly.type
_entity_poly.pdbx_seq_one_letter_code
_entity_poly.pdbx_strand_id
1 'polypeptide(L)'
;MDLLRLLLIPLLLAMGWFLSAGLGAPLSRVVGMLPVVATSVFLATLISGITRTPSEGSSVHGLCGHLMLIVLWLLVPFSIGVAVQRNIFRRPGLAMLQSLVLLALLGLTLLTTFTGYLWPGLADALQEERRHRWIVLHLFVLPVLLAVLIAAWYWLFLPTVPVATEASEKGVD
;
A
#
# COMPACT_ATOMS: atom_id res chain seq x y z
N MET A 1 26.04 -1.37 1.12
CA MET A 1 24.72 -0.73 0.87
C MET A 1 23.57 -1.43 1.61
N ASP A 2 23.72 -2.68 2.04
CA ASP A 2 22.61 -3.46 2.61
C ASP A 2 22.16 -2.98 3.99
N LEU A 3 23.08 -2.44 4.81
CA LEU A 3 22.75 -1.88 6.12
C LEU A 3 21.73 -0.74 6.03
N LEU A 4 21.88 0.15 5.04
CA LEU A 4 20.98 1.31 4.89
C LEU A 4 19.57 0.89 4.46
N ARG A 5 19.45 -0.18 3.66
CA ARG A 5 18.16 -0.78 3.28
C ARG A 5 17.48 -1.46 4.47
N LEU A 6 18.26 -2.18 5.28
CA LEU A 6 17.77 -2.84 6.49
C LEU A 6 17.30 -1.84 7.55
N LEU A 7 17.96 -0.68 7.66
CA LEU A 7 17.60 0.36 8.61
C LEU A 7 16.44 1.23 8.17
N LEU A 8 16.07 1.23 6.88
CA LEU A 8 15.03 2.12 6.38
C LEU A 8 13.64 1.80 6.97
N ILE A 9 13.27 0.53 7.05
CA ILE A 9 11.98 0.12 7.63
C ILE A 9 11.85 0.54 9.10
N PRO A 10 12.79 0.20 10.01
CA PRO A 10 12.71 0.64 11.40
C PRO A 10 12.82 2.17 11.53
N LEU A 11 13.59 2.84 10.66
CA LEU A 11 13.66 4.31 10.63
C LEU A 11 12.32 4.94 10.27
N LEU A 12 11.62 4.44 9.24
CA LEU A 12 10.31 4.94 8.83
C LEU A 12 9.23 4.67 9.89
N LEU A 13 9.26 3.49 10.52
CA LEU A 13 8.40 3.16 11.66
C LEU A 13 8.63 4.13 12.82
N ALA A 14 9.89 4.32 13.23
CA ALA A 14 10.25 5.25 14.29
C ALA A 14 9.86 6.69 13.93
N MET A 15 10.11 7.13 12.70
CA MET A 15 9.74 8.46 12.22
C MET A 15 8.22 8.66 12.29
N GLY A 16 7.42 7.69 11.84
CA GLY A 16 5.96 7.73 11.98
C GLY A 16 5.52 7.84 13.43
N TRP A 17 6.13 7.07 14.33
CA TRP A 17 5.86 7.12 15.76
C TRP A 17 6.16 8.50 16.37
N PHE A 18 7.41 8.98 16.22
CA PHE A 18 7.86 10.23 16.83
C PHE A 18 7.13 11.44 16.27
N LEU A 19 6.93 11.50 14.94
CA LEU A 19 6.18 12.59 14.34
C LEU A 19 4.72 12.57 14.78
N SER A 20 4.11 11.39 14.97
CA SER A 20 2.72 11.31 15.47
C SER A 20 2.60 11.82 16.90
N ALA A 21 3.62 11.61 17.73
CA ALA A 21 3.67 12.13 19.08
C ALA A 21 3.81 13.66 19.13
N GLY A 22 4.59 14.25 18.21
CA GLY A 22 4.89 15.69 18.22
C GLY A 22 3.92 16.58 17.41
N LEU A 23 3.41 16.10 16.28
CA LEU A 23 2.68 16.93 15.31
C LEU A 23 1.15 16.80 15.40
N GLY A 24 0.60 15.88 16.19
CA GLY A 24 -0.85 15.81 16.43
C GLY A 24 -1.71 15.66 15.16
N ALA A 25 -2.62 16.61 14.92
CA ALA A 25 -3.65 16.58 13.88
C ALA A 25 -3.14 16.61 12.42
N PRO A 26 -2.16 17.43 12.01
CA PRO A 26 -1.67 17.42 10.62
C PRO A 26 -1.22 16.04 10.11
N LEU A 27 -0.64 15.21 10.99
CA LEU A 27 -0.18 13.87 10.60
C LEU A 27 -1.32 12.87 10.42
N SER A 28 -2.51 13.12 11.00
CA SER A 28 -3.68 12.26 10.77
C SER A 28 -4.16 12.35 9.33
N ARG A 29 -4.05 13.54 8.72
CA ARG A 29 -4.39 13.74 7.32
C ARG A 29 -3.46 12.95 6.40
N VAL A 30 -2.16 12.94 6.68
CA VAL A 30 -1.17 12.20 5.88
C VAL A 30 -1.47 10.69 5.88
N VAL A 31 -1.76 10.10 7.06
CA VAL A 31 -2.16 8.68 7.13
C VAL A 31 -3.53 8.44 6.51
N GLY A 32 -4.46 9.38 6.65
CA GLY A 32 -5.76 9.34 5.98
C GLY A 32 -5.69 9.44 4.45
N MET A 33 -4.58 9.95 3.89
CA MET A 33 -4.34 9.99 2.45
C MET A 33 -3.75 8.69 1.89
N LEU A 34 -3.22 7.80 2.73
CA LEU A 34 -2.63 6.53 2.27
C LEU A 34 -3.59 5.70 1.41
N PRO A 35 -4.88 5.53 1.76
CA PRO A 35 -5.83 4.78 0.94
C PRO A 35 -6.07 5.45 -0.41
N VAL A 36 -6.09 6.78 -0.44
CA VAL A 36 -6.27 7.56 -1.68
C VAL A 36 -5.06 7.37 -2.60
N VAL A 37 -3.85 7.41 -2.04
CA VAL A 37 -2.61 7.17 -2.78
C VAL A 37 -2.56 5.72 -3.26
N ALA A 38 -2.82 4.74 -2.39
CA ALA A 38 -2.84 3.33 -2.73
C ALA A 38 -3.85 3.03 -3.84
N THR A 39 -5.06 3.59 -3.75
CA THR A 39 -6.11 3.46 -4.77
C THR A 39 -5.70 4.08 -6.08
N SER A 40 -5.19 5.32 -6.06
CA SER A 40 -4.77 6.04 -7.27
C SER A 40 -3.69 5.26 -8.03
N VAL A 41 -2.68 4.75 -7.31
CA VAL A 41 -1.58 4.02 -7.95
C VAL A 41 -1.99 2.61 -8.37
N PHE A 42 -2.87 1.96 -7.59
CA PHE A 42 -3.49 0.68 -7.99
C PHE A 42 -4.30 0.83 -9.28
N LEU A 43 -5.16 1.86 -9.37
CA LEU A 43 -5.94 2.17 -10.58
C LEU A 43 -5.03 2.48 -11.77
N ALA A 44 -3.97 3.27 -11.58
CA ALA A 44 -3.00 3.54 -12.63
C ALA A 44 -2.34 2.25 -13.16
N THR A 45 -2.01 1.32 -12.26
CA THR A 45 -1.44 0.02 -12.61
C THR A 45 -2.45 -0.87 -13.35
N LEU A 46 -3.70 -0.89 -12.90
CA LEU A 46 -4.78 -1.63 -13.54
C LEU A 46 -5.09 -1.11 -14.94
N ILE A 47 -5.29 0.21 -15.08
CA ILE A 47 -5.58 0.86 -16.36
C ILE A 47 -4.44 0.63 -17.33
N SER A 48 -3.19 0.89 -16.92
CA SER A 48 -2.02 0.65 -17.77
C SER A 48 -1.84 -0.81 -18.17
N GLY A 49 -2.29 -1.76 -17.33
CA GLY A 49 -2.30 -3.18 -17.65
C GLY A 49 -3.33 -3.55 -18.71
N ILE A 50 -4.55 -2.98 -18.62
CA ILE A 50 -5.64 -3.21 -19.57
C ILE A 50 -5.34 -2.56 -20.94
N THR A 51 -4.73 -1.37 -20.94
CA THR A 51 -4.45 -0.62 -22.17
C THR A 51 -3.16 -1.05 -22.88
N ARG A 52 -2.42 -2.01 -22.31
CA ARG A 52 -1.13 -2.45 -22.85
C ARG A 52 -1.32 -3.20 -24.16
N THR A 53 -0.62 -2.76 -25.20
CA THR A 53 -0.46 -3.53 -26.44
C THR A 53 0.80 -4.41 -26.37
N PRO A 54 0.82 -5.60 -27.01
CA PRO A 54 1.97 -6.51 -26.98
C PRO A 54 3.26 -5.94 -27.59
N SER A 55 3.16 -4.88 -28.41
CA SER A 55 4.26 -4.28 -29.17
C SER A 55 5.06 -3.21 -28.40
N GLU A 56 4.61 -2.77 -27.22
CA GLU A 56 5.28 -1.70 -26.47
C GLU A 56 6.38 -2.24 -25.55
N GLY A 57 7.65 -2.08 -25.99
CA GLY A 57 8.84 -2.35 -25.19
C GLY A 57 8.90 -1.50 -23.90
N SER A 58 9.32 -2.13 -22.80
CA SER A 58 9.28 -1.60 -21.41
C SER A 58 8.00 -0.81 -21.08
N SER A 59 6.87 -1.51 -21.07
CA SER A 59 5.52 -0.94 -20.91
C SER A 59 5.38 -0.02 -19.70
N VAL A 60 4.63 1.08 -19.87
CA VAL A 60 4.15 1.99 -18.82
C VAL A 60 3.61 1.23 -17.59
N HIS A 61 2.97 0.09 -17.81
CA HIS A 61 2.50 -0.82 -16.75
C HIS A 61 3.61 -1.26 -15.78
N GLY A 62 4.78 -1.62 -16.30
CA GLY A 62 5.94 -1.97 -15.48
C GLY A 62 6.40 -0.80 -14.62
N LEU A 63 6.48 0.41 -15.19
CA LEU A 63 6.82 1.63 -14.44
C LEU A 63 5.78 1.91 -13.33
N CYS A 64 4.48 1.81 -13.64
CA CYS A 64 3.41 1.96 -12.66
C CYS A 64 3.55 0.94 -11.51
N GLY A 65 3.87 -0.32 -11.82
CA GLY A 65 4.12 -1.35 -10.81
C GLY A 65 5.28 -1.02 -9.88
N HIS A 66 6.40 -0.49 -10.40
CA HIS A 66 7.52 -0.06 -9.56
C HIS A 66 7.16 1.14 -8.68
N LEU A 67 6.48 2.14 -9.25
CA LEU A 67 6.06 3.32 -8.50
C LEU A 67 5.09 2.92 -7.37
N MET A 68 4.17 2.01 -7.63
CA MET A 68 3.29 1.43 -6.61
C MET A 68 4.10 0.81 -5.47
N LEU A 69 5.07 -0.03 -5.82
CA LEU A 69 5.89 -0.71 -4.83
C LEU A 69 6.71 0.29 -4.01
N ILE A 70 7.39 1.26 -4.64
CA ILE A 70 8.20 2.28 -3.95
C ILE A 70 7.33 3.09 -2.99
N VAL A 71 6.19 3.59 -3.46
CA VAL A 71 5.27 4.40 -2.67
C VAL A 71 4.76 3.61 -1.45
N LEU A 72 4.30 2.38 -1.66
CA LEU A 72 3.79 1.56 -0.55
C LEU A 72 4.91 1.14 0.40
N TRP A 73 6.11 0.86 -0.11
CA TRP A 73 7.26 0.48 0.71
C TRP A 73 7.72 1.61 1.64
N LEU A 74 7.53 2.87 1.25
CA LEU A 74 7.79 4.04 2.10
C LEU A 74 6.62 4.35 3.04
N LEU A 75 5.39 4.35 2.52
CA LEU A 75 4.21 4.80 3.27
C LEU A 75 3.73 3.78 4.30
N VAL A 76 3.77 2.48 4.00
CA VAL A 76 3.30 1.42 4.91
C VAL A 76 4.02 1.43 6.26
N PRO A 77 5.37 1.31 6.34
CA PRO A 77 6.05 1.32 7.64
C PRO A 77 5.84 2.63 8.39
N PHE A 78 5.83 3.76 7.68
CA PHE A 78 5.51 5.05 8.29
C PHE A 78 4.12 5.06 8.93
N SER A 79 3.09 4.64 8.20
CA SER A 79 1.71 4.59 8.68
C SER A 79 1.49 3.59 9.80
N ILE A 80 2.22 2.47 9.83
CA ILE A 80 2.24 1.56 10.99
C ILE A 80 2.75 2.32 12.22
N GLY A 81 3.87 3.05 12.11
CA GLY A 81 4.42 3.84 13.22
C GLY A 81 3.40 4.82 13.81
N VAL A 82 2.66 5.53 12.94
CA VAL A 82 1.59 6.45 13.35
C VAL A 82 0.41 5.71 13.99
N ALA A 83 -0.05 4.61 13.39
CA ALA A 83 -1.18 3.84 13.88
C ALA A 83 -0.91 3.25 15.27
N VAL A 84 0.28 2.68 15.46
CA VAL A 84 0.69 2.10 16.74
C VAL A 84 0.82 3.20 17.80
N GLN A 85 1.50 4.31 17.51
CA GLN A 85 1.66 5.39 18.50
C GLN A 85 0.32 5.90 19.05
N ARG A 86 -0.69 6.00 18.18
CA ARG A 86 -2.01 6.55 18.56
C ARG A 86 -2.90 5.56 19.28
N ASN A 87 -2.86 4.30 18.86
CA ASN A 87 -3.85 3.31 19.24
C ASN A 87 -3.31 2.26 20.22
N ILE A 88 -2.00 2.08 20.39
CA ILE A 88 -1.46 0.94 21.16
C ILE A 88 -1.93 0.93 22.62
N PHE A 89 -2.06 2.09 23.26
CA PHE A 89 -2.49 2.19 24.66
C PHE A 89 -4.01 2.29 24.84
N ARG A 90 -4.76 2.68 23.79
CA ARG A 90 -6.22 2.91 23.87
C ARG A 90 -7.03 1.78 23.25
N ARG A 91 -6.56 1.26 22.11
CA ARG A 91 -7.21 0.25 21.26
C ARG A 91 -6.14 -0.64 20.60
N PRO A 92 -5.39 -1.45 21.38
CA PRO A 92 -4.29 -2.26 20.86
C PRO A 92 -4.71 -3.21 19.74
N GLY A 93 -5.90 -3.81 19.85
CA GLY A 93 -6.44 -4.68 18.79
C GLY A 93 -6.66 -3.94 17.47
N LEU A 94 -7.10 -2.68 17.51
CA LEU A 94 -7.24 -1.85 16.31
C LEU A 94 -5.88 -1.51 15.71
N ALA A 95 -4.89 -1.18 16.54
CA ALA A 95 -3.52 -0.91 16.09
C ALA A 95 -2.91 -2.13 15.39
N MET A 96 -3.07 -3.33 15.97
CA MET A 96 -2.61 -4.58 15.38
C MET A 96 -3.34 -4.87 14.06
N LEU A 97 -4.66 -4.74 14.03
CA LEU A 97 -5.44 -4.97 12.81
C LEU A 97 -5.03 -4.01 11.69
N GLN A 98 -4.88 -2.70 11.97
CA GLN A 98 -4.40 -1.71 11.00
C GLN A 98 -3.01 -2.08 10.47
N SER A 99 -2.10 -2.48 11.36
CA SER A 99 -0.75 -2.87 10.98
C SER A 99 -0.74 -4.12 10.09
N LEU A 100 -1.55 -5.13 10.42
CA LEU A 100 -1.69 -6.34 9.62
C LEU A 100 -2.25 -6.05 8.24
N VAL A 101 -3.26 -5.18 8.12
CA VAL A 101 -3.82 -4.80 6.82
C VAL A 101 -2.78 -4.03 5.98
N LEU A 102 -2.00 -3.12 6.56
CA LEU A 102 -0.92 -2.43 5.84
C LEU A 102 0.18 -3.40 5.37
N LEU A 103 0.56 -4.35 6.22
CA LEU A 103 1.54 -5.38 5.87
C LEU A 103 1.01 -6.31 4.77
N ALA A 104 -0.26 -6.70 4.84
CA ALA A 104 -0.91 -7.48 3.79
C ALA A 104 -0.94 -6.72 2.46
N LEU A 105 -1.19 -5.40 2.48
CA LEU A 105 -1.20 -4.54 1.29
C LEU A 105 0.18 -4.52 0.63
N LEU A 106 1.24 -4.31 1.43
CA LEU A 106 2.61 -4.34 0.94
C LEU A 106 3.00 -5.73 0.41
N GLY A 107 2.66 -6.78 1.15
CA GLY A 107 2.93 -8.18 0.78
C GLY A 107 2.26 -8.58 -0.52
N LEU A 108 0.97 -8.28 -0.68
CA LEU A 108 0.23 -8.53 -1.92
C LEU A 108 0.80 -7.72 -3.09
N THR A 109 1.19 -6.46 -2.87
CA THR A 109 1.83 -5.64 -3.91
C THR A 109 3.15 -6.26 -4.36
N LEU A 110 3.99 -6.71 -3.42
CA LEU A 110 5.22 -7.44 -3.73
C LEU A 110 4.94 -8.70 -4.54
N LEU A 111 3.97 -9.53 -4.12
CA LEU A 111 3.56 -10.72 -4.87
C LEU A 111 3.09 -10.37 -6.28
N THR A 112 2.29 -9.31 -6.45
CA THR A 112 1.84 -8.85 -7.77
C THR A 112 3.04 -8.45 -8.64
N THR A 113 3.99 -7.71 -8.09
CA THR A 113 5.23 -7.36 -8.80
C THR A 113 6.02 -8.61 -9.19
N PHE A 114 6.28 -9.53 -8.26
CA PHE A 114 7.01 -10.78 -8.54
C PHE A 114 6.33 -11.63 -9.62
N THR A 115 5.03 -11.84 -9.52
CA THR A 115 4.27 -12.63 -10.50
C THR A 115 4.27 -11.99 -11.89
N GLY A 116 4.30 -10.66 -11.97
CA GLY A 116 4.45 -9.93 -13.23
C GLY A 116 5.80 -10.15 -13.91
N TYR A 117 6.87 -10.37 -13.12
CA TYR A 117 8.21 -10.66 -13.65
C TYR A 117 8.47 -12.12 -14.00
N LEU A 118 7.82 -13.06 -13.31
CA LEU A 118 8.04 -14.49 -13.52
C LEU A 118 7.38 -15.00 -14.80
N TRP A 119 6.24 -14.41 -15.20
CA TRP A 119 5.47 -14.84 -16.37
C TRP A 119 6.26 -14.82 -17.70
N PRO A 120 7.00 -13.74 -18.07
CA PRO A 120 7.70 -13.68 -19.35
C PRO A 120 8.89 -14.64 -19.49
N GLY A 121 9.41 -15.20 -18.39
CA GLY A 121 10.61 -16.05 -18.38
C GLY A 121 10.36 -17.54 -18.60
N LEU A 122 9.10 -17.97 -18.64
CA LEU A 122 8.71 -19.39 -18.73
C LEU A 122 8.41 -19.73 -20.21
N ALA A 123 9.44 -19.97 -21.02
CA ALA A 123 9.29 -20.21 -22.47
C ALA A 123 9.09 -21.69 -22.86
N ASP A 124 9.39 -22.63 -21.95
CA ASP A 124 9.33 -24.07 -22.26
C ASP A 124 7.92 -24.65 -22.18
N ALA A 125 7.56 -25.49 -23.16
CA ALA A 125 6.27 -26.18 -23.22
C ALA A 125 5.97 -27.05 -21.98
N LEU A 126 7.01 -27.62 -21.34
CA LEU A 126 6.89 -28.37 -20.08
C LEU A 126 6.53 -27.50 -18.86
N GLN A 127 6.45 -26.18 -19.03
CA GLN A 127 6.09 -25.22 -17.98
C GLN A 127 4.79 -24.48 -18.26
N GLU A 128 4.04 -24.88 -19.30
CA GLU A 128 2.81 -24.21 -19.73
C GLU A 128 1.73 -24.18 -18.64
N GLU A 129 1.62 -25.24 -17.83
CA GLU A 129 0.69 -25.26 -16.68
C GLU A 129 1.11 -24.25 -15.60
N ARG A 130 2.41 -24.21 -15.25
CA ARG A 130 2.94 -23.24 -14.26
C ARG A 130 2.76 -21.81 -14.76
N ARG A 131 3.02 -21.61 -16.05
CA ARG A 131 2.83 -20.37 -16.78
C ARG A 131 1.36 -19.90 -16.62
N HIS A 132 0.36 -20.72 -16.91
CA HIS A 132 -1.06 -20.38 -16.70
C HIS A 132 -1.41 -20.02 -15.26
N ARG A 133 -0.89 -20.76 -14.27
CA ARG A 133 -1.13 -20.45 -12.84
C ARG A 133 -0.62 -19.05 -12.47
N TRP A 134 0.54 -18.65 -12.97
CA TRP A 134 1.08 -17.31 -12.74
C TRP A 134 0.24 -16.22 -13.40
N ILE A 135 -0.32 -16.45 -14.60
CA ILE A 135 -1.28 -15.50 -15.22
C ILE A 135 -2.47 -15.30 -14.31
N VAL A 136 -3.10 -16.40 -13.89
CA VAL A 136 -4.35 -16.35 -13.13
C VAL A 136 -4.12 -15.61 -11.81
N LEU A 137 -2.99 -15.88 -11.16
CA LEU A 137 -2.58 -15.15 -9.96
C LEU A 137 -2.39 -13.65 -10.22
N HIS A 138 -1.64 -13.29 -11.25
CA HIS A 138 -1.27 -11.91 -11.53
C HIS A 138 -2.43 -11.06 -12.06
N LEU A 139 -3.23 -11.61 -12.98
CA LEU A 139 -4.32 -10.86 -13.65
C LEU A 139 -5.63 -10.84 -12.84
N PHE A 140 -5.89 -11.85 -12.01
CA PHE A 140 -7.19 -11.97 -11.33
C PHE A 140 -7.05 -12.02 -9.81
N VAL A 141 -6.35 -13.02 -9.27
CA VAL A 141 -6.38 -13.27 -7.81
C VAL A 141 -5.77 -12.12 -7.04
N LEU A 142 -4.56 -11.69 -7.37
CA LEU A 142 -3.86 -10.65 -6.63
C LEU A 142 -4.51 -9.26 -6.78
N PRO A 143 -4.95 -8.81 -7.96
CA PRO A 143 -5.68 -7.56 -8.10
C PRO A 143 -7.01 -7.53 -7.32
N VAL A 144 -7.76 -8.63 -7.31
CA VAL A 144 -9.01 -8.72 -6.53
C VAL A 144 -8.72 -8.65 -5.04
N LEU A 145 -7.71 -9.38 -4.55
CA LEU A 145 -7.32 -9.32 -3.14
C LEU A 145 -6.85 -7.92 -2.73
N LEU A 146 -6.07 -7.23 -3.58
CA LEU A 146 -5.67 -5.84 -3.36
C LEU A 146 -6.89 -4.91 -3.29
N ALA A 147 -7.83 -5.05 -4.22
CA ALA A 147 -9.06 -4.24 -4.24
C ALA A 147 -9.91 -4.46 -2.99
N VAL A 148 -10.10 -5.71 -2.56
CA VAL A 148 -10.81 -6.06 -1.33
C VAL A 148 -10.12 -5.46 -0.10
N LEU A 149 -8.80 -5.54 -0.04
CA LEU A 149 -8.04 -5.02 1.10
C LEU A 149 -8.10 -3.49 1.19
N ILE A 150 -8.01 -2.80 0.04
CA ILE A 150 -8.19 -1.34 -0.04
C ILE A 150 -9.61 -0.95 0.37
N ALA A 151 -10.64 -1.67 -0.11
CA ALA A 151 -12.03 -1.43 0.26
C ALA A 151 -12.29 -1.68 1.76
N ALA A 152 -11.75 -2.78 2.30
CA ALA A 152 -11.82 -3.08 3.73
C ALA A 152 -11.14 -1.99 4.56
N TRP A 153 -10.02 -1.43 4.09
CA TRP A 153 -9.37 -0.30 4.75
C TRP A 153 -10.29 0.91 4.84
N TYR A 154 -10.90 1.32 3.71
CA TYR A 154 -11.82 2.45 3.68
C TYR A 154 -12.99 2.23 4.65
N TRP A 155 -13.55 1.03 4.69
CA TRP A 155 -14.68 0.73 5.56
C TRP A 155 -14.29 0.73 7.05
N LEU A 156 -13.18 0.08 7.40
CA LEU A 156 -12.81 -0.14 8.79
C LEU A 156 -12.12 1.06 9.45
N PHE A 157 -11.39 1.88 8.68
CA PHE A 157 -10.47 2.86 9.26
C PHE A 157 -10.71 4.31 8.84
N LEU A 158 -11.37 4.59 7.72
CA LEU A 158 -11.73 5.96 7.33
C LEU A 158 -12.60 6.68 8.39
N PRO A 159 -13.58 6.03 9.07
CA PRO A 159 -14.39 6.67 10.11
C PRO A 159 -13.59 7.12 11.35
N THR A 160 -12.33 6.71 11.49
CA THR A 160 -11.50 6.97 12.68
C THR A 160 -10.53 8.14 12.52
N VAL A 161 -10.46 8.76 11.34
CA VAL A 161 -9.66 9.96 11.10
C VAL A 161 -10.56 11.18 11.32
N PRO A 162 -10.36 11.99 12.37
CA PRO A 162 -11.16 13.19 12.57
C PRO A 162 -10.90 14.15 11.40
N VAL A 163 -11.92 14.38 10.58
CA VAL A 163 -11.94 15.52 9.67
C VAL A 163 -12.00 16.75 10.56
N ALA A 164 -11.04 17.65 10.40
CA ALA A 164 -10.90 18.86 11.22
C ALA A 164 -11.96 19.91 10.86
N THR A 165 -13.24 19.54 10.93
CA THR A 165 -14.38 20.45 10.69
C THR A 165 -14.76 21.26 11.94
N GLU A 166 -14.29 20.87 13.13
CA GLU A 166 -14.71 21.55 14.38
C GLU A 166 -13.81 22.71 14.83
N ALA A 167 -12.70 23.00 14.15
CA ALA A 167 -11.78 24.07 14.55
C ALA A 167 -12.20 25.47 14.07
N SER A 168 -13.30 25.60 13.32
CA SER A 168 -13.78 26.90 12.80
C SER A 168 -14.96 27.49 13.57
N GLU A 169 -15.59 26.76 14.50
CA GLU A 169 -16.82 27.21 15.17
C GLU A 169 -16.63 27.79 16.58
N LYS A 170 -15.38 27.93 17.08
CA LYS A 170 -15.13 28.48 18.44
C LYS A 170 -14.21 29.70 18.48
N GLY A 171 -14.28 30.55 17.46
CA GLY A 171 -13.41 31.72 17.35
C GLY A 171 -14.09 32.96 16.81
N VAL A 172 -15.34 33.22 17.21
CA VAL A 172 -15.97 34.54 17.10
C VAL A 172 -16.81 34.71 18.36
N ASP A 173 -16.24 35.34 19.38
CA ASP A 173 -16.93 36.12 20.41
C ASP A 173 -15.99 37.26 20.82
#